data_AF-A0A8C4YLW3-F1
#
_entry.id   AF-A0A8C4YLW3-F1
#
_cell.length_a   1.000
_cell.length_b   1.000
_cell.length_c   1.000
_cell.angle_alpha   90.00
_cell.angle_beta   90.00
_cell.angle_gamma   90.00
#
_symmetry.space_group_name_H-M   'P 1'
#
loop_
_entity.id
_entity.type
_entity.pdbx_description
1 polymer ?
#
loop_
_entity_poly.entity_id
_entity_poly.type
_entity_poly.pdbx_seq_one_letter_code
_entity_poly.pdbx_strand_id
1 'polypeptide(L)'
;PPSLVPDTSPSPCRVELVQALCLSFPEVGLSELVAWTRQHVSQMNRAELEDGLLHLQDENLVLKEFACKQEDRIKRLGTKLLKLTHERAQVERHLGTKARWSGRDLEESLEELQERVWDLERRNEGLRSHLLSYKQQLQLYGSRHHWPYGYVQPRVDTGLRQVHSAGRRVTERHPRGEGDGSGQGVGESTIPRG
;
A
#
# COMPACT_ATOMS: atom_id res chain seq x y z
N PRO A 1 13.04 17.20 -14.92
CA PRO A 1 12.03 16.53 -15.77
C PRO A 1 10.63 17.13 -15.53
N PRO A 2 10.06 17.86 -16.51
CA PRO A 2 8.73 18.43 -16.35
C PRO A 2 7.67 17.32 -16.38
N SER A 3 6.73 17.45 -15.46
CA SER A 3 5.59 16.57 -15.20
C SER A 3 4.67 16.42 -16.41
N LEU A 4 4.38 15.17 -16.77
CA LEU A 4 3.29 14.78 -17.67
C LEU A 4 1.95 15.24 -17.07
N VAL A 5 1.34 16.23 -17.71
CA VAL A 5 -0.06 16.62 -17.47
C VAL A 5 -0.95 15.55 -18.10
N PRO A 6 -1.99 15.04 -17.41
CA PRO A 6 -2.95 14.15 -18.04
C PRO A 6 -3.79 14.97 -19.03
N ASP A 7 -3.68 14.63 -20.32
CA ASP A 7 -4.56 15.10 -21.37
C ASP A 7 -6.00 14.78 -20.97
N THR A 8 -6.69 15.79 -20.44
CA THR A 8 -8.11 15.77 -20.19
C THR A 8 -8.76 16.24 -21.48
N SER A 9 -8.79 15.35 -22.47
CA SER A 9 -9.64 15.58 -23.63
C SER A 9 -11.09 15.66 -23.12
N PRO A 10 -11.84 16.73 -23.44
CA PRO A 10 -13.23 16.83 -23.04
C PRO A 10 -13.99 15.72 -23.76
N SER A 11 -14.69 14.88 -22.99
CA SER A 11 -15.59 13.89 -23.57
C SER A 11 -16.63 14.63 -24.43
N PRO A 12 -16.79 14.26 -25.71
CA PRO A 12 -17.68 14.99 -26.60
C PRO A 12 -19.09 14.98 -26.01
N CYS A 13 -19.62 16.18 -25.79
CA CYS A 13 -20.98 16.36 -25.30
C CYS A 13 -21.95 15.77 -26.34
N ARG A 14 -23.16 15.36 -25.94
CA ARG A 14 -24.18 14.80 -26.85
C ARG A 14 -24.36 15.61 -28.14
N VAL A 15 -24.21 16.93 -28.06
CA VAL A 15 -24.31 17.86 -29.20
C VAL A 15 -23.16 17.70 -30.20
N GLU A 16 -21.92 17.53 -29.72
CA GLU A 16 -20.73 17.27 -30.55
C GLU A 16 -20.84 15.93 -31.29
N LEU A 17 -21.37 14.91 -30.62
CA LEU A 17 -21.57 13.57 -31.22
C LEU A 17 -22.65 13.59 -32.31
N VAL A 18 -23.77 14.30 -32.06
CA VAL A 18 -24.83 14.49 -33.06
C VAL A 18 -24.34 15.35 -34.22
N GLN A 19 -23.59 16.41 -33.94
CA GLN A 19 -23.00 17.28 -34.96
C GLN A 19 -21.95 16.53 -35.79
N ALA A 20 -21.09 15.71 -35.17
CA ALA A 20 -20.14 14.86 -35.87
C ALA A 20 -20.84 13.80 -36.74
N LEU A 21 -21.92 13.19 -36.25
CA LEU A 21 -22.76 12.28 -37.03
C LEU A 21 -23.41 13.00 -38.21
N CYS A 22 -23.99 14.19 -38.01
CA CYS A 22 -24.57 15.01 -39.09
C CYS A 22 -23.53 15.47 -40.13
N LEU A 23 -22.31 15.81 -39.71
CA LEU A 23 -21.22 16.22 -40.61
C LEU A 23 -20.56 15.03 -41.33
N SER A 24 -20.72 13.82 -40.80
CA SER A 24 -20.25 12.58 -41.45
C SER A 24 -21.21 12.02 -42.50
N PHE A 25 -22.45 12.52 -42.56
CA PHE A 25 -23.36 12.22 -43.66
C PHE A 25 -23.00 13.09 -44.87
N PRO A 26 -22.72 12.49 -46.05
CA PRO A 26 -22.40 13.29 -47.23
C PRO A 26 -23.62 14.14 -47.64
N GLU A 27 -23.47 15.48 -47.62
CA GLU A 27 -24.49 16.44 -48.08
C GLU A 27 -25.07 16.12 -49.47
N VAL A 28 -24.27 15.45 -50.31
CA VAL A 28 -24.61 15.06 -51.67
C VAL A 28 -25.79 14.09 -51.73
N GLY A 29 -25.94 13.21 -50.73
CA GLY A 29 -27.05 12.25 -50.67
C GLY A 29 -28.36 12.87 -50.19
N LEU A 30 -28.30 13.96 -49.42
CA LEU A 30 -29.49 14.64 -48.91
C LEU A 30 -30.23 15.42 -50.00
N SER A 31 -29.52 16.09 -50.91
CA SER A 31 -30.17 16.83 -52.01
C SER A 31 -30.89 15.90 -52.99
N GLU A 32 -30.28 14.77 -53.35
CA GLU A 32 -30.88 13.80 -54.28
C GLU A 32 -32.09 13.10 -53.66
N LEU A 33 -31.99 12.73 -52.38
CA LEU A 33 -33.10 12.18 -51.61
C LEU A 33 -34.27 13.17 -51.52
N VAL A 34 -33.99 14.44 -51.21
CA VAL A 34 -35.02 15.50 -51.11
C VAL A 34 -35.69 15.76 -52.46
N ALA A 35 -34.94 15.76 -53.57
CA ALA A 35 -35.50 15.89 -54.91
C ALA A 35 -36.41 14.72 -55.28
N TRP A 36 -35.97 13.49 -54.99
CA TRP A 36 -36.76 12.27 -55.20
C TRP A 36 -38.03 12.28 -54.33
N THR A 37 -37.93 12.64 -53.05
CA THR A 37 -39.09 12.74 -52.15
C THR A 37 -40.10 13.77 -52.65
N ARG A 38 -39.65 14.93 -53.14
CA ARG A 38 -40.53 15.95 -53.73
C ARG A 38 -41.27 15.44 -54.97
N GLN A 39 -40.58 14.73 -55.85
CA GLN A 39 -41.17 14.14 -57.05
C GLN A 39 -42.15 13.01 -56.70
N HIS A 40 -41.86 12.21 -55.67
CA HIS A 40 -42.73 11.15 -55.18
C HIS A 40 -44.01 11.72 -54.54
N VAL A 41 -43.88 12.70 -53.64
CA VAL A 41 -45.02 13.38 -52.99
C VAL A 41 -45.95 14.05 -54.02
N SER A 42 -45.40 14.57 -55.12
CA SER A 42 -46.19 15.20 -56.20
C SER A 42 -47.02 14.20 -57.02
N GLN A 43 -46.68 12.92 -56.98
CA GLN A 43 -47.40 11.84 -57.68
C GLN A 43 -48.50 11.19 -56.83
N MET A 44 -48.50 11.42 -55.50
CA MET A 44 -49.46 10.83 -54.58
C MET A 44 -50.76 11.61 -54.54
N ASN A 45 -51.87 10.92 -54.28
CA ASN A 45 -53.16 11.59 -54.09
C ASN A 45 -53.27 12.18 -52.67
N ARG A 46 -54.25 13.06 -52.46
CA ARG A 46 -54.43 13.75 -51.17
C ARG A 46 -54.72 12.79 -50.01
N ALA A 47 -55.49 11.73 -50.23
CA ALA A 47 -55.85 10.77 -49.18
C ALA A 47 -54.62 9.97 -48.72
N GLU A 48 -53.80 9.50 -49.66
CA GLU A 48 -52.53 8.81 -49.37
C GLU A 48 -51.54 9.69 -48.60
N LEU A 49 -51.52 11.00 -48.87
CA LEU A 49 -50.70 11.95 -48.12
C LEU A 49 -51.21 12.14 -46.68
N GLU A 50 -52.53 12.20 -46.49
CA GLU A 50 -53.15 12.34 -45.17
C GLU A 50 -52.93 11.06 -44.33
N ASP A 51 -53.11 9.88 -44.92
CA ASP A 51 -52.85 8.58 -44.27
C ASP A 51 -51.35 8.41 -43.94
N GLY A 52 -50.46 8.79 -44.87
CA GLY A 52 -49.02 8.75 -44.65
C GLY A 52 -48.56 9.68 -43.52
N LEU A 53 -49.16 10.87 -43.42
CA LEU A 53 -48.89 11.80 -42.31
C LEU A 53 -49.34 11.21 -40.97
N LEU A 54 -50.54 10.62 -40.90
CA LEU A 54 -51.05 9.95 -39.71
C LEU A 54 -50.13 8.80 -39.28
N HIS A 55 -49.75 7.94 -40.21
CA HIS A 55 -48.85 6.83 -39.92
C HIS A 55 -47.48 7.30 -39.43
N LEU A 56 -46.86 8.28 -40.10
CA LEU A 56 -45.59 8.87 -39.69
C LEU A 56 -45.67 9.55 -38.32
N GLN A 57 -46.81 10.12 -37.95
CA GLN A 57 -47.03 10.68 -36.62
C GLN A 57 -47.03 9.60 -35.55
N ASP A 58 -47.72 8.48 -35.79
CA ASP A 58 -47.76 7.34 -34.87
C ASP A 58 -46.36 6.73 -34.69
N GLU A 59 -45.62 6.53 -35.78
CA GLU A 59 -44.23 6.06 -35.74
C GLU A 59 -43.33 7.03 -34.96
N ASN A 60 -43.45 8.33 -35.21
CA ASN A 60 -42.71 9.36 -34.47
C ASN A 60 -43.05 9.36 -32.98
N LEU A 61 -44.31 9.07 -32.62
CA LEU A 61 -44.75 9.01 -31.23
C LEU A 61 -44.06 7.83 -30.52
N VAL A 62 -44.02 6.65 -31.15
CA VAL A 62 -43.30 5.48 -30.65
C VAL A 62 -41.79 5.75 -30.50
N LEU A 63 -41.18 6.40 -31.49
CA LEU A 63 -39.76 6.77 -31.44
C LEU A 63 -39.46 7.75 -30.31
N LYS A 64 -40.31 8.77 -30.11
CA LYS A 64 -40.20 9.72 -28.99
C LYS A 64 -40.32 9.01 -27.64
N GLU A 65 -41.27 8.09 -27.50
CA GLU A 65 -41.40 7.30 -26.27
C GLU A 65 -40.15 6.47 -25.99
N PHE A 66 -39.60 5.80 -26.99
CA PHE A 66 -38.37 5.02 -26.84
C PHE A 66 -37.18 5.91 -26.46
N ALA A 67 -37.04 7.07 -27.11
CA ALA A 67 -36.03 8.05 -26.78
C ALA A 67 -36.17 8.51 -25.32
N CYS A 68 -37.37 8.88 -24.87
CA CYS A 68 -37.63 9.26 -23.48
C CYS A 68 -37.28 8.13 -22.50
N LYS A 69 -37.66 6.88 -22.81
CA LYS A 69 -37.30 5.70 -21.98
C LYS A 69 -35.78 5.52 -21.86
N GLN A 70 -35.04 5.71 -22.95
CA GLN A 70 -33.57 5.65 -22.95
C GLN A 70 -32.96 6.78 -22.15
N GLU A 71 -33.46 8.01 -22.31
CA GLU A 71 -32.99 9.15 -21.53
C GLU A 71 -33.18 8.97 -20.04
N ASP A 72 -34.33 8.44 -19.62
CA ASP A 72 -34.56 8.17 -18.21
C ASP A 72 -33.66 7.06 -17.68
N ARG A 73 -33.32 6.05 -18.51
CA ARG A 73 -32.32 5.05 -18.15
C ARG A 73 -30.94 5.67 -17.99
N ILE A 74 -30.54 6.56 -18.90
CA ILE A 74 -29.27 7.31 -18.83
C ILE A 74 -29.25 8.16 -17.55
N LYS A 75 -30.31 8.91 -17.23
CA LYS A 75 -30.41 9.72 -16.01
C LYS A 75 -30.30 8.86 -14.75
N ARG A 76 -30.98 7.71 -14.71
CA ARG A 76 -30.90 6.75 -13.61
C ARG A 76 -29.49 6.17 -13.44
N LEU A 77 -28.80 5.86 -14.53
CA LEU A 77 -27.42 5.38 -14.47
C LEU A 77 -26.45 6.51 -14.09
N GLY A 78 -26.65 7.72 -14.59
CA GLY A 78 -25.82 8.88 -14.25
C GLY A 78 -25.90 9.22 -12.76
N THR A 79 -27.09 9.20 -12.17
CA THR A 79 -27.26 9.39 -10.72
C THR A 79 -26.65 8.26 -9.90
N LYS A 80 -26.75 6.99 -10.35
CA LYS A 80 -26.07 5.86 -9.70
C LYS A 80 -24.55 6.01 -9.74
N LEU A 81 -24.00 6.40 -10.89
CA LEU A 81 -22.56 6.64 -11.03
C LEU A 81 -22.10 7.76 -10.09
N LEU A 82 -22.83 8.87 -10.02
CA LEU A 82 -22.51 9.99 -9.13
C LEU A 82 -22.49 9.58 -7.64
N LYS A 83 -23.42 8.69 -7.22
CA LYS A 83 -23.43 8.15 -5.87
C LYS A 83 -22.21 7.26 -5.60
N LEU A 84 -21.94 6.31 -6.51
CA LEU A 84 -20.81 5.40 -6.37
C LEU A 84 -19.46 6.14 -6.36
N THR A 85 -19.29 7.17 -7.19
CA THR A 85 -18.07 7.98 -7.20
C THR A 85 -17.93 8.80 -5.92
N HIS A 86 -19.03 9.32 -5.37
CA HIS A 86 -19.01 10.00 -4.07
C HIS A 86 -18.65 9.04 -2.93
N GLU A 87 -19.30 7.88 -2.85
CA GLU A 87 -19.02 6.83 -1.86
C GLU A 87 -17.55 6.39 -1.91
N ARG A 88 -17.03 6.16 -3.13
CA ARG A 88 -15.61 5.84 -3.33
C ARG A 88 -14.70 6.96 -2.82
N ALA A 89 -15.00 8.22 -3.16
CA ALA A 89 -14.20 9.35 -2.70
C ALA A 89 -14.23 9.50 -1.16
N GLN A 90 -15.36 9.21 -0.51
CA GLN A 90 -15.45 9.19 0.95
C GLN A 90 -14.59 8.06 1.55
N VAL A 91 -14.69 6.85 1.01
CA VAL A 91 -13.89 5.70 1.45
C VAL A 91 -12.40 5.97 1.28
N GLU A 92 -11.97 6.51 0.13
CA GLU A 92 -10.58 6.91 -0.11
C GLU A 92 -10.11 8.01 0.85
N ARG A 93 -10.97 8.98 1.22
CA ARG A 93 -10.63 9.98 2.25
C ARG A 93 -10.46 9.35 3.64
N HIS A 94 -11.34 8.43 4.02
CA HIS A 94 -11.24 7.73 5.30
C HIS A 94 -10.01 6.81 5.36
N LEU A 95 -9.75 6.05 4.30
CA LEU A 95 -8.56 5.20 4.17
C LEU A 95 -7.29 6.04 4.09
N GLY A 96 -7.26 7.13 3.32
CA GLY A 96 -6.11 8.01 3.20
C GLY A 96 -5.79 8.73 4.51
N THR A 97 -6.80 9.11 5.29
CA THR A 97 -6.59 9.69 6.63
C THR A 97 -6.05 8.66 7.61
N LYS A 98 -6.62 7.45 7.63
CA LYS A 98 -6.16 6.35 8.51
C LYS A 98 -4.78 5.84 8.13
N ALA A 99 -4.49 5.71 6.83
CA ALA A 99 -3.19 5.31 6.31
C ALA A 99 -2.13 6.39 6.51
N ARG A 100 -2.50 7.68 6.41
CA ARG A 100 -1.60 8.80 6.74
C ARG A 100 -1.25 8.81 8.22
N TRP A 101 -2.21 8.54 9.10
CA TRP A 101 -1.94 8.45 10.55
C TRP A 101 -1.05 7.24 10.87
N SER A 102 -1.43 6.05 10.37
CA SER A 102 -0.64 4.84 10.58
C SER A 102 0.76 4.91 9.96
N GLY A 103 0.91 5.58 8.81
CA GLY A 103 2.21 5.78 8.16
C GLY A 103 3.12 6.71 8.95
N ARG A 104 2.58 7.84 9.43
CA ARG A 104 3.31 8.77 10.28
C ARG A 104 3.76 8.12 11.59
N ASP A 105 2.87 7.42 12.28
CA ASP A 105 3.20 6.78 13.56
C ASP A 105 4.27 5.67 13.36
N LEU A 106 4.22 4.96 12.24
CA LEU A 106 5.24 3.98 11.86
C LEU A 106 6.59 4.65 11.53
N GLU A 107 6.58 5.75 10.77
CA GLU A 107 7.77 6.53 10.43
C GLU A 107 8.46 7.09 11.69
N GLU A 108 7.70 7.69 12.61
CA GLU A 108 8.22 8.20 13.88
C GLU A 108 8.82 7.06 14.73
N SER A 109 8.14 5.91 14.81
CA SER A 109 8.67 4.74 15.54
C SER A 109 9.93 4.14 14.91
N LEU A 110 10.09 4.26 13.59
CA LEU A 110 11.27 3.79 12.86
C LEU A 110 12.48 4.69 13.14
N GLU A 111 12.28 6.01 13.14
CA GLU A 111 13.31 7.00 13.47
C GLU A 111 13.83 6.81 14.90
N GLU A 112 12.92 6.68 15.88
CA GLU A 112 13.31 6.42 17.27
C GLU A 112 14.09 5.10 17.43
N LEU A 113 13.69 4.04 16.71
CA LEU A 113 14.38 2.76 16.77
C LEU A 113 15.77 2.86 16.15
N GLN A 114 15.91 3.58 15.05
CA GLN A 114 17.19 3.81 14.39
C GLN A 114 18.15 4.61 15.29
N GLU A 115 17.67 5.65 15.97
CA GLU A 115 18.44 6.41 16.94
C GLU A 115 18.92 5.50 18.09
N ARG A 116 18.04 4.65 18.63
CA ARG A 116 18.38 3.68 19.68
C ARG A 116 19.46 2.69 19.22
N VAL A 117 19.38 2.20 17.98
CA VAL A 117 20.41 1.31 17.40
C VAL A 117 21.75 2.03 17.33
N TRP A 118 21.78 3.24 16.80
CA TRP A 118 23.00 4.04 16.70
C TRP A 118 23.65 4.33 18.05
N ASP A 119 22.83 4.65 19.05
CA ASP A 119 23.29 4.90 20.41
C ASP A 119 23.89 3.64 21.05
N LEU A 120 23.24 2.49 20.84
CA LEU A 120 23.73 1.20 21.33
C LEU A 120 25.03 0.80 20.63
N GLU A 121 25.13 1.00 19.31
CA GLU A 121 26.35 0.74 18.54
C GLU A 121 27.50 1.62 19.03
N ARG A 122 27.26 2.91 19.25
CA ARG A 122 28.26 3.84 19.79
C ARG A 122 28.76 3.41 21.17
N ARG A 123 27.85 3.02 22.07
CA ARG A 123 28.21 2.52 23.41
C ARG A 123 28.99 1.22 23.34
N ASN A 124 28.58 0.30 22.46
CA ASN A 124 29.27 -0.98 22.25
C ASN A 124 30.70 -0.75 21.74
N GLU A 125 30.88 0.15 20.77
CA GLU A 125 32.20 0.47 20.24
C GLU A 125 33.10 1.16 21.27
N GLY A 126 32.53 2.02 22.12
CA GLY A 126 33.24 2.58 23.28
C GLY A 126 33.72 1.48 24.24
N LEU A 127 32.84 0.54 24.58
CA LEU A 127 33.20 -0.60 25.44
C LEU A 127 34.27 -1.51 24.80
N ARG A 128 34.19 -1.76 23.49
CA ARG A 128 35.22 -2.51 22.75
C ARG A 128 36.57 -1.80 22.77
N SER A 129 36.57 -0.48 22.59
CA SER A 129 37.77 0.35 22.65
C SER A 129 38.41 0.30 24.05
N HIS A 130 37.62 0.44 25.11
CA HIS A 130 38.08 0.28 26.49
C HIS A 130 38.63 -1.11 26.77
N LEU A 131 37.94 -2.16 26.29
CA LEU A 131 38.42 -3.53 26.43
C LEU A 131 39.77 -3.72 25.72
N LEU A 132 39.93 -3.15 24.52
CA LEU A 132 41.16 -3.21 23.76
C LEU A 132 42.30 -2.49 24.48
N SER A 133 42.06 -1.29 25.05
CA SER A 133 43.07 -0.56 25.81
C SER A 133 43.52 -1.33 27.05
N TYR A 134 42.58 -1.93 27.80
CA TYR A 134 42.92 -2.76 28.96
C TYR A 134 43.69 -4.01 28.56
N LYS A 135 43.33 -4.68 27.45
CA LYS A 135 44.10 -5.82 26.93
C LYS A 135 45.53 -5.43 26.58
N GLN A 136 45.74 -4.30 25.89
CA GLN A 136 47.07 -3.79 25.58
C GLN A 136 47.86 -3.44 26.83
N GLN A 137 47.22 -2.78 27.80
CA GLN A 137 47.83 -2.47 29.09
C GLN A 137 48.28 -3.75 29.80
N LEU A 138 47.42 -4.77 29.89
CA LEU A 138 47.76 -6.06 30.49
C LEU A 138 48.87 -6.80 29.73
N GLN A 139 48.94 -6.71 28.41
CA GLN A 139 50.05 -7.26 27.64
C GLN A 139 51.37 -6.56 27.99
N LEU A 140 51.37 -5.22 28.09
CA LEU A 140 52.56 -4.45 28.44
C LEU A 140 53.04 -4.73 29.88
N TYR A 141 52.13 -4.84 30.85
CA TYR A 141 52.46 -5.19 32.23
C TYR A 141 52.79 -6.69 32.40
N GLY A 142 52.09 -7.58 31.67
CA GLY A 142 52.27 -9.03 31.72
C GLY A 142 53.53 -9.52 31.02
N SER A 143 54.02 -8.81 29.99
CA SER A 143 55.29 -9.11 29.34
C SER A 143 56.51 -8.55 30.09
N ARG A 144 56.32 -7.77 31.15
CA ARG A 144 57.39 -7.16 31.97
C ARG A 144 57.44 -7.67 33.42
N HIS A 145 57.12 -8.94 33.67
CA HIS A 145 57.41 -9.59 34.96
C HIS A 145 58.91 -9.91 35.16
N HIS A 146 59.80 -8.97 34.83
CA HIS A 146 61.15 -8.93 35.37
C HIS A 146 61.16 -7.86 36.48
N TRP A 147 60.74 -8.26 37.67
CA TRP A 147 60.80 -7.44 38.88
C TRP A 147 62.08 -7.82 39.66
N PRO A 148 62.89 -6.86 40.15
CA PRO A 148 64.11 -7.13 40.92
C PRO A 148 63.90 -7.98 42.20
N TYR A 149 62.65 -8.16 42.63
CA TYR A 149 62.25 -8.91 43.83
C TYR A 149 61.25 -10.04 43.52
N GLY A 150 61.23 -10.55 42.28
CA GLY A 150 60.32 -11.64 41.86
C GLY A 150 60.49 -12.97 42.61
N TYR A 151 61.55 -13.11 43.41
CA TYR A 151 61.78 -14.24 44.31
C TYR A 151 60.97 -14.17 45.62
N VAL A 152 60.37 -13.02 45.94
CA VAL A 152 59.54 -12.85 47.13
C VAL A 152 58.11 -13.25 46.79
N GLN A 153 57.60 -14.32 47.43
CA GLN A 153 56.22 -14.75 47.21
C GLN A 153 55.23 -13.72 47.79
N PRO A 154 54.11 -13.43 47.10
CA PRO A 154 53.04 -12.60 47.65
C PRO A 154 52.52 -13.20 48.96
N ARG A 155 52.45 -12.38 50.00
CA ARG A 155 51.89 -12.78 51.31
C ARG A 155 50.36 -12.84 51.30
N VAL A 156 49.74 -12.27 50.28
CA VAL A 156 48.30 -12.19 50.10
C VAL A 156 47.98 -12.73 48.71
N ASP A 157 47.11 -13.73 48.64
CA ASP A 157 46.63 -14.30 47.38
C ASP A 157 45.58 -13.37 46.78
N THR A 158 45.97 -12.60 45.77
CA THR A 158 45.05 -11.70 45.05
C THR A 158 44.12 -12.46 44.07
N GLY A 159 44.09 -13.79 44.09
CA GLY A 159 43.22 -14.61 43.25
C GLY A 159 43.55 -14.58 41.75
N LEU A 160 44.59 -13.84 41.35
CA LEU A 160 45.11 -13.78 39.99
C LEU A 160 46.18 -14.87 39.82
N ARG A 161 45.78 -16.01 39.27
CA ARG A 161 46.66 -17.15 39.01
C ARG A 161 47.71 -16.75 37.97
N GLN A 162 49.00 -16.71 38.33
CA GLN A 162 50.07 -16.65 37.33
C GLN A 162 49.94 -17.90 36.43
N VAL A 163 49.60 -17.69 35.15
CA VAL A 163 49.25 -18.78 34.22
C VAL A 163 50.47 -19.60 33.77
N HIS A 164 51.66 -19.32 34.28
CA HIS A 164 52.87 -20.08 33.94
C HIS A 164 53.68 -20.27 35.23
N SER A 165 53.75 -21.45 35.84
CA SER A 165 54.51 -22.60 35.35
C SER A 165 54.18 -23.86 36.19
N ALA A 166 54.24 -25.02 35.54
CA ALA A 166 54.19 -26.38 36.11
C ALA A 166 52.82 -26.88 36.64
N GLY A 167 52.31 -27.92 35.96
CA GLY A 167 51.02 -28.53 36.21
C GLY A 167 50.91 -29.25 37.55
N ARG A 168 49.69 -29.22 38.11
CA ARG A 168 49.25 -30.17 39.13
C ARG A 168 47.75 -30.39 39.01
N ARG A 169 47.37 -31.62 38.69
CA ARG A 169 45.99 -32.14 38.69
C ARG A 169 45.57 -32.41 40.14
N VAL A 170 44.39 -31.96 40.56
CA VAL A 170 43.68 -32.40 41.79
C VAL A 170 42.18 -32.12 41.54
N THR A 171 41.44 -33.08 40.98
CA THR A 171 40.38 -33.90 41.64
C THR A 171 39.28 -33.12 42.37
N GLU A 172 38.13 -33.02 41.67
CA GLU A 172 36.76 -33.31 42.10
C GLU A 172 36.45 -33.37 43.62
N ARG A 173 35.50 -32.53 44.10
CA ARG A 173 34.35 -32.90 44.96
C ARG A 173 33.23 -31.83 44.91
N HIS A 174 32.01 -32.25 44.55
CA HIS A 174 30.68 -31.64 44.84
C HIS A 174 30.32 -31.91 46.34
N PRO A 175 29.25 -31.38 47.04
CA PRO A 175 27.94 -30.96 46.50
C PRO A 175 27.08 -29.90 47.27
N ARG A 176 25.96 -29.46 46.67
CA ARG A 176 24.54 -29.49 47.17
C ARG A 176 23.67 -28.30 46.75
N GLY A 177 22.41 -28.57 46.42
CA GLY A 177 21.30 -27.61 46.42
C GLY A 177 20.21 -27.91 45.40
N GLU A 178 19.20 -28.67 45.81
CA GLU A 178 17.97 -29.04 45.08
C GLU A 178 17.01 -27.85 44.90
N GLY A 179 16.12 -27.92 43.91
CA GLY A 179 15.04 -26.97 43.70
C GLY A 179 14.17 -27.36 42.51
N ASP A 180 13.15 -28.18 42.79
CA ASP A 180 12.18 -28.76 41.87
C ASP A 180 11.33 -27.72 41.12
N GLY A 181 11.06 -28.00 39.84
CA GLY A 181 10.01 -27.36 39.04
C GLY A 181 9.08 -28.43 38.48
N SER A 182 8.03 -28.74 39.22
CA SER A 182 7.00 -29.71 38.84
C SER A 182 6.18 -29.21 37.65
N GLY A 183 6.25 -29.93 36.53
CA GLY A 183 5.34 -29.77 35.39
C GLY A 183 3.98 -30.38 35.70
N GLN A 184 2.92 -29.59 35.51
CA GLN A 184 1.53 -30.01 35.69
C GLN A 184 0.94 -30.35 34.33
N GLY A 185 0.35 -31.55 34.24
CA GLY A 185 -0.20 -32.10 33.01
C GLY A 185 -1.66 -31.76 32.74
N VAL A 186 -2.00 -31.95 31.46
CA VAL A 186 -3.26 -32.43 30.87
C VAL A 186 -4.56 -31.66 31.15
N GLY A 187 -5.18 -31.18 30.06
CA GLY A 187 -6.56 -30.71 30.02
C GLY A 187 -7.06 -30.61 28.58
N GLU A 188 -7.46 -31.75 28.03
CA GLU A 188 -8.17 -31.90 26.76
C GLU A 188 -9.63 -31.43 26.91
N SER A 189 -10.14 -30.58 26.02
CA SER A 189 -11.58 -30.58 25.70
C SER A 189 -11.88 -29.99 24.31
N THR A 190 -12.51 -30.85 23.52
CA THR A 190 -13.14 -30.63 22.21
C THR A 190 -14.40 -29.77 22.34
N ILE A 191 -14.73 -28.97 21.31
CA ILE A 191 -16.01 -28.94 20.55
C ILE A 191 -16.14 -27.65 19.68
N PRO A 192 -16.77 -27.72 18.49
CA PRO A 192 -16.65 -26.74 17.40
C PRO A 192 -17.81 -25.73 17.35
N ARG A 193 -17.73 -24.72 16.48
CA ARG A 193 -18.88 -23.93 16.05
C ARG A 193 -18.83 -23.61 14.56
N GLY A 194 -20.02 -23.72 13.95
CA GLY A 194 -20.32 -23.50 12.53
C GLY A 194 -20.43 -22.04 12.13
#